data_AF-A0A7Z0NT47-F1
#
_entry.id   AF-A0A7Z0NT47-F1
#
_cell.length_a   1.000
_cell.length_b   1.000
_cell.length_c   1.000
_cell.angle_alpha   90.00
_cell.angle_beta   90.00
_cell.angle_gamma   90.00
#
_symmetry.space_group_name_H-M   'P 1'
#
loop_
_entity.id
_entity.type
_entity.pdbx_description
1 polymer ?
#
loop_
_entity_poly.entity_id
_entity_poly.type
_entity_poly.pdbx_seq_one_letter_code
_entity_poly.pdbx_strand_id
1 'polypeptide(L)'
;MDPDELAGCFVVEVGERQAWPFITFADGGSARPREARLYLDSLWQVRPPSESSGALLASAEVCRLLDLSNLTVERAQVSEAGELEVCFADGSSVTVSGVATADTVGEPWWFTSWTSQG
;
A
#
# COMPACT_ATOMS: atom_id res chain seq x y z
N MET A 1 2.07 -13.70 0.52
CA MET A 1 0.74 -13.18 0.85
C MET A 1 0.07 -12.83 -0.44
N ASP A 2 -1.19 -13.19 -0.56
CA ASP A 2 -2.03 -12.81 -1.68
C ASP A 2 -2.71 -11.47 -1.39
N PRO A 3 -2.81 -10.55 -2.37
CA PRO A 3 -3.46 -9.26 -2.21
C PRO A 3 -4.89 -9.35 -1.63
N ASP A 4 -5.66 -10.36 -2.03
CA ASP A 4 -7.02 -10.58 -1.54
C ASP A 4 -7.11 -10.75 -0.01
N GLU A 5 -6.01 -11.16 0.65
CA GLU A 5 -5.92 -11.26 2.11
C GLU A 5 -5.95 -9.90 2.80
N LEU A 6 -5.74 -8.79 2.08
CA LEU A 6 -5.75 -7.45 2.66
C LEU A 6 -7.15 -6.95 3.01
N ALA A 7 -8.22 -7.50 2.42
CA ALA A 7 -9.57 -7.03 2.71
C ALA A 7 -9.88 -7.11 4.22
N GLY A 8 -10.25 -5.96 4.81
CA GLY A 8 -10.48 -5.81 6.25
C GLY A 8 -9.22 -5.57 7.11
N CYS A 9 -8.03 -5.57 6.51
CA CYS A 9 -6.80 -5.10 7.16
C CYS A 9 -6.75 -3.56 7.15
N PHE A 10 -5.91 -2.98 8.01
CA PHE A 10 -5.75 -1.53 8.09
C PHE A 10 -4.28 -1.11 8.08
N VAL A 11 -4.00 0.08 7.57
CA VAL A 11 -2.64 0.61 7.49
C VAL A 11 -2.18 1.07 8.88
N VAL A 12 -1.07 0.51 9.35
CA VAL A 12 -0.48 0.84 10.66
C VAL A 12 0.81 1.65 10.58
N GLU A 13 1.50 1.60 9.44
CA GLU A 13 2.77 2.28 9.25
C GLU A 13 2.97 2.54 7.76
N VAL A 14 3.55 3.70 7.44
CA VAL A 14 4.12 3.97 6.14
C VAL A 14 5.50 4.57 6.33
N GLY A 15 6.40 4.33 5.40
CA GLY A 15 7.75 4.84 5.50
C GLY A 15 8.58 4.53 4.28
N GLU A 16 9.88 4.71 4.44
CA GLU A 16 10.88 4.39 3.43
C GLU A 16 11.98 3.57 4.09
N ARG A 17 12.40 2.49 3.43
CA ARG A 17 13.53 1.67 3.85
C ARG A 17 14.58 1.65 2.76
N GLN A 18 15.73 2.25 3.03
CA GLN A 18 16.82 2.49 2.07
C GLN A 18 16.36 3.41 0.93
N ALA A 19 15.68 2.87 -0.07
CA ALA A 19 15.13 3.61 -1.20
C ALA A 19 13.69 3.18 -1.56
N TRP A 20 13.11 2.23 -0.81
CA TRP A 20 11.79 1.69 -1.10
C TRP A 20 10.75 2.23 -0.13
N PRO A 21 9.78 3.01 -0.63
CA PRO A 21 8.56 3.30 0.12
C PRO A 21 7.85 1.99 0.49
N PHE A 22 7.19 1.98 1.64
CA PHE A 22 6.43 0.82 2.09
C PHE A 22 5.15 1.20 2.83
N ILE A 23 4.20 0.28 2.83
CA ILE A 23 2.96 0.32 3.62
C ILE A 23 2.89 -0.96 4.46
N THR A 24 2.74 -0.84 5.77
CA THR A 24 2.49 -1.97 6.68
C THR A 24 1.00 -2.06 6.97
N PHE A 25 0.43 -3.25 6.77
CA PHE A 25 -0.95 -3.60 7.07
C PHE A 25 -1.02 -4.50 8.29
N ALA A 26 -2.05 -4.34 9.12
CA ALA A 26 -2.36 -5.21 10.24
C ALA A 26 -3.73 -5.88 10.09
N ASP A 27 -3.85 -7.14 10.49
CA ASP A 27 -5.15 -7.83 10.50
C ASP A 27 -6.03 -7.35 11.66
N GLY A 28 -7.22 -6.81 11.34
CA GLY A 28 -8.14 -6.17 12.30
C GLY A 28 -8.86 -7.09 13.28
N GLY A 29 -8.52 -8.37 13.33
CA GLY A 29 -9.34 -9.40 13.98
C GLY A 29 -8.78 -10.01 15.27
N SER A 30 -7.53 -9.70 15.65
CA SER A 30 -6.81 -10.46 16.67
C SER A 30 -6.31 -9.58 17.83
N ALA A 31 -6.35 -10.11 19.06
CA ALA A 31 -5.71 -9.48 20.22
C ALA A 31 -4.18 -9.31 20.07
N ARG A 32 -3.59 -10.04 19.11
CA ARG A 32 -2.22 -9.91 18.63
C ARG A 32 -2.28 -9.78 17.11
N PRO A 33 -2.38 -8.56 16.56
CA PRO A 33 -2.46 -8.38 15.12
C PRO A 33 -1.19 -8.92 14.45
N ARG A 34 -1.39 -9.58 13.31
CA ARG A 34 -0.31 -9.92 12.39
C ARG A 34 -0.11 -8.74 11.45
N GLU A 35 1.13 -8.49 11.11
CA GLU A 35 1.53 -7.42 10.21
C GLU A 35 2.19 -7.99 8.95
N ALA A 36 1.90 -7.38 7.81
CA ALA A 36 2.58 -7.64 6.54
C ALA A 36 2.88 -6.31 5.87
N ARG A 37 4.01 -6.24 5.17
CA ARG A 37 4.49 -5.02 4.56
C ARG A 37 4.53 -5.16 3.05
N LEU A 38 3.96 -4.19 2.36
CA LEU A 38 4.07 -3.97 0.93
C LEU A 38 5.23 -3.02 0.66
N TYR A 39 6.20 -3.46 -0.14
CA TYR A 39 7.27 -2.62 -0.66
C TYR A 39 6.95 -2.16 -2.08
N LEU A 40 7.31 -0.90 -2.39
CA LEU A 40 7.08 -0.26 -3.68
C LEU A 40 8.43 -0.02 -4.37
N ASP A 41 8.68 -0.69 -5.50
CA ASP A 41 9.94 -0.59 -6.27
C ASP A 41 9.68 -0.27 -7.76
N SER A 42 8.51 0.25 -8.06
CA SER A 42 8.14 0.76 -9.38
C SER A 42 7.30 2.03 -9.24
N LEU A 43 6.78 2.56 -10.35
CA LEU A 43 5.87 3.69 -10.35
C LEU A 43 4.61 3.34 -9.56
N TRP A 44 4.25 4.24 -8.64
CA TRP A 44 3.04 4.14 -7.84
C TRP A 44 2.36 5.49 -7.74
N GLN A 45 1.08 5.48 -7.40
CA GLN A 45 0.29 6.68 -7.21
C GLN A 45 -0.75 6.44 -6.12
N VAL A 46 -0.99 7.46 -5.30
CA VAL A 46 -2.11 7.52 -4.38
C VAL A 46 -3.18 8.41 -5.01
N ARG A 47 -4.40 7.87 -5.13
CA ARG A 47 -5.58 8.61 -5.56
C ARG A 47 -6.45 8.88 -4.33
N PRO A 48 -6.70 10.16 -4.00
CA PRO A 48 -7.60 10.51 -2.92
C PRO A 48 -9.05 10.14 -3.27
N PRO A 49 -9.99 10.13 -2.30
CA PRO A 49 -11.39 9.90 -2.60
C PRO A 49 -11.90 11.01 -3.53
N SER A 50 -12.84 10.68 -4.42
CA SER A 50 -13.26 11.55 -5.53
C SER A 50 -13.74 12.96 -5.13
N GLU A 51 -14.08 13.18 -3.86
CA GLU A 51 -14.52 14.47 -3.33
C GLU A 51 -13.36 15.37 -2.82
N SER A 52 -12.15 14.83 -2.67
CA SER A 52 -10.97 15.56 -2.22
C SER A 52 -10.23 16.20 -3.40
N SER A 53 -10.87 17.17 -4.07
CA SER A 53 -10.23 18.06 -5.04
C SER A 53 -9.54 19.25 -4.33
N GLY A 54 -8.75 18.96 -3.29
CA GLY A 54 -7.83 19.92 -2.69
C GLY A 54 -6.47 19.74 -3.34
N ALA A 55 -5.94 20.76 -4.00
CA ALA A 55 -4.57 20.75 -4.52
C ALA A 55 -3.59 20.71 -3.33
N LEU A 56 -3.32 19.50 -2.83
CA LEU A 56 -2.23 19.27 -1.91
C LEU A 56 -0.94 19.61 -2.66
N LEU A 57 -0.23 20.63 -2.14
CA LEU A 57 1.12 21.00 -2.57
C LEU A 57 1.94 19.71 -2.75
N ALA A 58 2.82 19.68 -3.74
CA ALA A 58 3.72 18.56 -4.02
C ALA A 58 4.59 18.24 -2.79
N SER A 59 4.03 17.50 -1.84
CA SER A 59 4.76 16.80 -0.81
C SER A 59 5.61 15.74 -1.51
N ALA A 60 6.76 15.39 -0.91
CA ALA A 60 7.54 14.25 -1.36
C ALA A 60 6.60 13.05 -1.51
N GLU A 61 6.70 12.29 -2.60
CA GLU A 61 5.70 11.29 -2.98
C GLU A 61 5.33 10.37 -1.80
N VAL A 62 6.32 9.94 -1.02
CA VAL A 62 6.15 9.13 0.22
C VAL A 62 5.18 9.75 1.23
N CYS A 63 5.14 11.09 1.37
CA CYS A 63 4.19 11.74 2.27
C CYS A 63 2.73 11.52 1.86
N ARG A 64 2.43 11.22 0.58
CA ARG A 64 1.06 10.86 0.17
C ARG A 64 0.63 9.50 0.68
N LEU A 65 1.56 8.60 1.01
CA LEU A 65 1.22 7.35 1.66
C LEU A 65 0.70 7.58 3.08
N LEU A 66 1.10 8.68 3.75
CA LEU A 66 0.61 9.00 5.10
C LEU A 66 -0.91 9.25 5.10
N ASP A 67 -1.48 9.72 3.99
CA ASP A 67 -2.93 9.89 3.85
C ASP A 67 -3.68 8.56 3.93
N LEU A 68 -2.99 7.43 3.73
CA LEU A 68 -3.55 6.08 3.85
C LEU A 68 -3.52 5.53 5.28
N SER A 69 -2.85 6.24 6.21
CA SER A 69 -2.66 5.76 7.58
C SER A 69 -4.01 5.56 8.28
N ASN A 70 -4.16 4.45 9.00
CA ASN A 70 -5.37 4.08 9.72
C ASN A 70 -6.61 3.85 8.83
N LEU A 71 -6.44 3.81 7.50
CA LEU A 71 -7.50 3.40 6.59
C LEU A 71 -7.62 1.89 6.53
N THR A 72 -8.85 1.40 6.44
CA THR A 72 -9.16 -0.01 6.22
C THR A 72 -9.18 -0.30 4.73
N VAL A 73 -8.54 -1.38 4.32
CA VAL A 73 -8.59 -1.89 2.95
C VAL A 73 -9.96 -2.52 2.72
N GLU A 74 -10.66 -2.03 1.70
CA GLU A 74 -11.91 -2.61 1.22
C GLU A 74 -11.65 -3.80 0.32
N ARG A 75 -10.73 -3.65 -0.64
CA ARG A 75 -10.26 -4.72 -1.52
C ARG A 75 -8.85 -4.44 -1.99
N ALA A 76 -8.15 -5.49 -2.38
CA ALA A 76 -6.94 -5.38 -3.17
C ALA A 76 -6.97 -6.43 -4.28
N GLN A 77 -6.45 -6.08 -5.44
CA GLN A 77 -6.47 -6.92 -6.63
C GLN A 77 -5.23 -6.68 -7.48
N VAL A 78 -4.85 -7.70 -8.25
CA VAL A 78 -3.78 -7.59 -9.24
C VAL A 78 -4.37 -7.76 -10.62
N SER A 79 -4.10 -6.81 -11.49
CA SER A 79 -4.54 -6.88 -12.89
C SER A 79 -3.77 -7.95 -13.66
N GLU A 80 -4.27 -8.34 -14.83
CA GLU A 80 -3.54 -9.27 -15.73
C GLU A 80 -2.16 -8.74 -16.14
N ALA A 81 -1.94 -7.42 -16.08
CA ALA A 81 -0.66 -6.78 -16.36
C ALA A 81 0.30 -6.74 -15.14
N GLY A 82 -0.10 -7.30 -14.00
CA GLY A 82 0.68 -7.30 -12.76
C GLY A 82 0.61 -6.00 -11.96
N GLU A 83 -0.26 -5.06 -12.33
CA GLU A 83 -0.51 -3.85 -11.53
C GLU A 83 -1.29 -4.22 -10.28
N LEU A 84 -0.80 -3.79 -9.11
CA LEU A 84 -1.49 -3.92 -7.84
C LEU A 84 -2.37 -2.68 -7.62
N GLU A 85 -3.64 -2.89 -7.32
CA GLU A 85 -4.55 -1.86 -6.83
C GLU A 85 -5.05 -2.24 -5.43
N VAL A 86 -4.94 -1.31 -4.48
CA VAL A 86 -5.51 -1.43 -3.13
C VAL A 86 -6.50 -0.28 -2.95
N CYS A 87 -7.78 -0.61 -2.75
CA CYS A 87 -8.85 0.34 -2.47
C CYS A 87 -9.15 0.36 -0.97
N PHE A 88 -9.35 1.56 -0.44
CA PHE A 88 -9.65 1.79 0.97
C PHE A 88 -11.12 2.17 1.17
N ALA A 89 -11.64 1.93 2.37
CA ALA A 89 -13.04 2.15 2.72
C ALA A 89 -13.48 3.62 2.68
N ASP A 90 -12.54 4.57 2.67
CA ASP A 90 -12.82 6.00 2.49
C ASP A 90 -12.97 6.41 1.01
N GLY A 91 -12.70 5.48 0.07
CA GLY A 91 -12.68 5.72 -1.37
C GLY A 91 -11.28 6.09 -1.92
N SER A 92 -10.25 6.20 -1.08
CA SER A 92 -8.86 6.32 -1.53
C SER A 92 -8.39 5.04 -2.21
N SER A 93 -7.36 5.15 -3.04
CA SER A 93 -6.66 3.97 -3.58
C SER A 93 -5.17 4.22 -3.75
N VAL A 94 -4.39 3.15 -3.67
CA VAL A 94 -3.00 3.11 -4.14
C VAL A 94 -2.88 2.12 -5.27
N THR A 95 -2.21 2.53 -6.35
CA THR A 95 -1.90 1.64 -7.48
C THR A 95 -0.40 1.59 -7.69
N VAL A 96 0.14 0.41 -7.94
CA VAL A 96 1.57 0.16 -8.16
C VAL A 96 1.74 -0.60 -9.47
N SER A 97 2.55 -0.07 -10.38
CA SER A 97 2.77 -0.67 -11.68
C SER A 97 3.42 -2.04 -11.55
N GLY A 98 2.97 -3.00 -12.36
CA GLY A 98 3.62 -4.30 -12.54
C GLY A 98 4.81 -4.26 -13.49
N VAL A 99 5.19 -3.10 -14.02
CA VAL A 99 6.29 -2.94 -14.98
C VAL A 99 7.51 -2.42 -14.24
N ALA A 100 8.66 -3.09 -14.38
CA ALA A 100 9.92 -2.63 -13.83
C ALA A 100 10.41 -1.34 -14.53
N THR A 101 10.99 -0.42 -13.76
CA THR A 101 11.68 0.77 -14.26
C THR A 101 13.20 0.53 -14.29
N ALA A 102 13.99 1.53 -14.71
CA ALA A 102 15.44 1.45 -14.69
C ALA A 102 16.03 1.34 -13.26
N ASP A 103 15.27 1.78 -12.26
CA ASP A 103 15.67 1.81 -10.86
C ASP A 103 15.13 0.62 -10.06
N THR A 104 14.21 -0.17 -10.64
CA THR A 104 13.68 -1.39 -10.02
C THR A 104 14.80 -2.43 -9.87
N VAL A 105 15.00 -2.91 -8.65
CA VAL A 105 16.05 -3.89 -8.30
C VAL A 105 15.52 -5.32 -8.37
N GLY A 106 14.26 -5.52 -8.00
CA GLY A 106 13.64 -6.85 -7.91
C GLY A 106 12.27 -6.90 -8.56
N GLU A 107 11.27 -7.31 -7.79
CA GLU A 107 9.88 -7.27 -8.21
C GLU A 107 9.36 -5.82 -8.11
N PRO A 108 8.49 -5.35 -9.03
CA PRO A 108 7.93 -3.99 -9.00
C PRO A 108 7.25 -3.62 -7.68
N TRP A 109 6.74 -4.63 -6.99
CA TRP A 109 6.20 -4.57 -5.64
C TRP A 109 6.18 -5.99 -5.06
N TRP A 110 6.25 -6.11 -3.74
CA TRP A 110 6.13 -7.41 -3.08
C TRP A 110 5.62 -7.26 -1.64
N PHE A 111 4.99 -8.32 -1.14
CA PHE A 111 4.59 -8.44 0.26
C PHE A 111 5.61 -9.25 1.06
N THR A 112 5.84 -8.85 2.31
CA THR A 112 6.42 -9.75 3.31
C THR A 112 5.40 -10.82 3.72
N SER A 113 5.88 -11.88 4.37
CA SER A 113 4.97 -12.81 5.06
C SER A 113 4.31 -12.12 6.25
N TRP A 114 3.13 -12.61 6.66
CA TRP A 114 2.49 -12.22 7.92
C TRP A 114 3.42 -12.54 9.09
N THR A 115 3.68 -11.55 9.94
CA THR A 115 4.44 -11.71 11.18
C THR A 115 3.59 -11.28 12.36
N SER A 116 3.49 -12.10 13.40
CA SER A 116 2.88 -11.68 14.67
C SER A 116 3.83 -10.76 15.43
N GLN A 117 3.33 -9.64 15.95
CA GLN A 117 4.04 -8.89 16.99
C GLN A 117 4.11 -9.79 18.26
N GLY A 118 5.34 -10.11 18.69
CA GLY A 118 5.65 -11.00 19.82
C GLY A 118 5.27 -10.43 21.17
#